data_AF-A0A8J6PC12-F1
#
_entry.id   AF-A0A8J6PC12-F1
#
_cell.length_a   1.000
_cell.length_b   1.000
_cell.length_c   1.000
_cell.angle_alpha   90.00
_cell.angle_beta   90.00
_cell.angle_gamma   90.00
#
_symmetry.space_group_name_H-M   'P 1'
#
loop_
_entity.id
_entity.type
_entity.pdbx_description
1 polymer ?
#
loop_
_entity_poly.entity_id
_entity_poly.type
_entity_poly.pdbx_seq_one_letter_code
_entity_poly.pdbx_strand_id
1 'polypeptide(L)'
;MKSNSARYLVGQGISGLWKNHMMTLASIGVLTACLLIVGFAVLLTENINQIVGYVESQNEMVAFMYKSGENEEFMEAVPNVDDVNHETALRIQQDFEISGVTEDEFHQKLIDSGMTEDELKMLFGASSIADFEKPQGSSESSQAAEESTASTDSSSSDTSSSQKEDGGADDAESSSQSGIPIVYWDGLIQDIETELKAVPNVTDVRFVSKEEGIESQKESFGDLGYLLDDYTGADNPIRNSFVIKVEDLSKIDETITEISDITGIKLVNASNEVADTLTGLRRIINIVGWSIVAALSIVSLVIIINTIRASIFSRRKELNIMRYVGATNSFIRLPFIVEGICLGIISAAVAYLIIWGGYSYFMTSFMDSATSWIQSAFSSIIPFEQIALKLAVFFFSAGVGLGVIGSLVSIRNHIKV
;
A
#
# COMPACT_ATOMS: atom_id res chain seq x y z
N MET A 1 11.00 -46.28 20.08
CA MET A 1 10.67 -46.75 21.45
C MET A 1 9.37 -47.54 21.40
N LYS A 2 9.15 -48.54 22.27
CA LYS A 2 7.82 -49.17 22.40
C LYS A 2 6.82 -48.15 22.96
N SER A 3 5.59 -48.13 22.44
CA SER A 3 4.53 -47.17 22.83
C SER A 3 4.33 -47.07 24.35
N ASN A 4 4.36 -48.21 25.04
CA ASN A 4 4.22 -48.29 26.50
C ASN A 4 5.30 -47.48 27.25
N SER A 5 6.53 -47.43 26.75
CA SER A 5 7.61 -46.63 27.35
C SER A 5 7.37 -45.13 27.19
N ALA A 6 6.81 -44.69 26.06
CA ALA A 6 6.46 -43.29 25.85
C ALA A 6 5.30 -42.86 26.77
N ARG A 7 4.24 -43.68 26.87
CA ARG A 7 3.11 -43.43 27.79
C ARG A 7 3.56 -43.36 29.25
N TYR A 8 4.49 -44.22 29.67
CA TYR A 8 5.08 -44.16 31.01
C TYR A 8 5.82 -42.84 31.28
N LEU A 9 6.68 -42.41 30.36
CA LEU A 9 7.44 -41.17 30.50
C LEU A 9 6.54 -39.93 30.51
N VAL A 10 5.49 -39.92 29.68
CA VAL A 10 4.48 -38.84 29.66
C VAL A 10 3.70 -38.80 30.98
N GLY A 11 3.19 -39.94 31.45
CA GLY A 11 2.51 -40.03 32.74
C GLY A 11 3.40 -39.63 33.92
N GLN A 12 4.69 -39.97 33.87
CA GLN A 12 5.68 -39.55 34.88
C GLN A 12 5.95 -38.03 34.86
N GLY A 13 5.99 -37.39 33.69
CA GLY A 13 6.15 -35.93 33.59
C GLY A 13 4.93 -35.19 34.13
N ILE A 14 3.72 -35.60 33.71
CA ILE A 14 2.46 -35.02 34.17
C ILE A 14 2.26 -35.24 35.69
N SER A 15 2.61 -36.43 36.20
CA SER A 15 2.58 -36.69 37.65
C SER A 15 3.60 -35.84 38.43
N GLY A 16 4.72 -35.45 37.81
CA GLY A 16 5.70 -34.51 38.37
C GLY A 16 5.08 -33.14 38.68
N LEU A 17 4.40 -32.56 37.70
CA LEU A 17 3.68 -31.28 37.83
C LEU A 17 2.77 -31.26 39.05
N TRP A 18 1.95 -32.31 39.20
CA TRP A 18 0.92 -32.35 40.24
C TRP A 18 1.50 -32.60 41.64
N LYS A 19 2.59 -33.38 41.75
CA LYS A 19 3.35 -33.53 42.99
C LYS A 19 3.98 -32.22 43.46
N ASN A 20 4.29 -31.29 42.55
CA ASN A 20 4.90 -29.99 42.84
C ASN A 20 4.01 -28.81 42.39
N HIS A 21 2.70 -28.88 42.70
CA HIS A 21 1.69 -27.97 42.12
C HIS A 21 1.93 -26.48 42.44
N MET A 22 2.46 -26.12 43.61
CA MET A 22 2.68 -24.72 43.98
C MET A 22 3.75 -24.03 43.10
N MET A 23 4.90 -24.67 42.90
CA MET A 23 5.95 -24.15 42.00
C MET A 23 5.53 -24.22 40.54
N THR A 24 4.79 -25.27 40.17
CA THR A 24 4.18 -25.43 38.84
C THR A 24 3.24 -24.27 38.52
N LEU A 25 2.31 -23.94 39.43
CA LEU A 25 1.34 -22.85 39.25
C LEU A 25 2.04 -21.48 39.17
N ALA A 26 3.03 -21.22 40.03
CA ALA A 26 3.83 -19.99 39.96
C ALA A 26 4.57 -19.87 38.61
N SER A 27 5.12 -20.97 38.11
CA SER A 27 5.81 -21.00 36.81
C SER A 27 4.84 -20.78 35.66
N ILE A 28 3.67 -21.44 35.70
CA ILE A 28 2.62 -21.26 34.68
C ILE A 28 2.19 -19.80 34.65
N GLY A 29 1.94 -19.17 35.81
CA GLY A 29 1.53 -17.77 35.91
C GLY A 29 2.53 -16.81 35.27
N VAL A 30 3.83 -16.94 35.57
CA VAL A 30 4.86 -16.05 34.99
C VAL A 30 5.09 -16.34 33.50
N LEU A 31 5.06 -17.60 33.07
CA LEU A 31 5.22 -17.96 31.66
C LEU A 31 4.00 -17.52 30.84
N THR A 32 2.80 -17.59 31.40
CA THR A 32 1.58 -16.97 30.84
C THR A 32 1.74 -15.46 30.72
N ALA A 33 2.18 -14.76 31.77
CA ALA A 33 2.40 -13.31 31.72
C ALA A 33 3.45 -12.90 30.67
N CYS A 34 4.54 -13.67 30.54
CA CYS A 34 5.53 -13.53 29.48
C CYS A 34 4.87 -13.65 28.09
N LEU A 35 4.14 -14.74 27.83
CA LEU A 35 3.47 -14.95 26.54
C LEU A 35 2.39 -13.89 26.26
N LEU A 36 1.68 -13.39 27.27
CA LEU A 36 0.71 -12.30 27.12
C LEU A 36 1.37 -10.99 26.66
N ILE A 37 2.46 -10.58 27.29
CA ILE A 37 3.19 -9.36 26.91
C ILE A 37 3.73 -9.49 25.48
N VAL A 38 4.30 -10.66 25.14
CA VAL A 38 4.78 -10.92 23.77
C VAL A 38 3.63 -10.95 22.76
N GLY A 39 2.50 -11.59 23.07
CA GLY A 39 1.34 -11.62 22.17
C GLY A 39 0.72 -10.26 21.95
N PHE A 40 0.67 -9.41 22.98
CA PHE A 40 0.24 -8.02 22.83
C PHE A 40 1.19 -7.23 21.92
N ALA A 41 2.51 -7.40 22.08
CA ALA A 41 3.50 -6.79 21.18
C ALA A 41 3.34 -7.27 19.73
N VAL A 42 3.14 -8.57 19.50
CA VAL A 42 2.90 -9.14 18.16
C VAL A 42 1.60 -8.62 17.54
N LEU A 43 0.50 -8.55 18.32
CA LEU A 43 -0.77 -7.98 17.86
C LEU A 43 -0.63 -6.51 17.48
N LEU A 44 0.09 -5.73 18.29
CA LEU A 44 0.37 -4.32 18.02
C LEU A 44 1.20 -4.17 16.73
N THR A 45 2.22 -5.01 16.54
CA THR A 45 3.02 -5.04 15.30
C THR A 45 2.19 -5.41 14.07
N GLU A 46 1.34 -6.44 14.12
CA GLU A 46 0.49 -6.82 12.98
C GLU A 46 -0.53 -5.72 12.63
N ASN A 47 -1.14 -5.06 13.63
CA ASN A 47 -2.05 -3.92 13.37
C ASN A 47 -1.31 -2.72 12.77
N ILE A 48 -0.09 -2.41 13.23
CA ILE A 48 0.72 -1.36 12.61
C ILE A 48 1.12 -1.73 11.19
N ASN A 49 1.46 -3.00 10.92
CA ASN A 49 1.76 -3.45 9.56
C ASN A 49 0.56 -3.25 8.61
N GLN A 50 -0.69 -3.40 9.07
CA GLN A 50 -1.86 -3.08 8.25
C GLN A 50 -2.15 -1.58 8.13
N ILE A 51 -1.94 -0.77 9.17
CA ILE A 51 -2.07 0.69 9.04
C ILE A 51 -1.02 1.22 8.06
N VAL A 52 0.21 0.70 8.12
CA VAL A 52 1.25 0.94 7.12
C VAL A 52 0.73 0.52 5.75
N GLY A 53 0.39 -0.77 5.53
CA GLY A 53 -0.09 -1.27 4.23
C GLY A 53 -1.29 -0.53 3.63
N TYR A 54 -2.20 0.00 4.47
CA TYR A 54 -3.26 0.90 4.03
C TYR A 54 -2.69 2.20 3.46
N VAL A 55 -1.76 2.84 4.16
CA VAL A 55 -1.05 4.03 3.65
C VAL A 55 -0.18 3.70 2.44
N GLU A 56 0.46 2.52 2.38
CA GLU A 56 1.20 2.06 1.20
C GLU A 56 0.28 2.03 -0.04
N SER A 57 -0.95 1.51 0.11
CA SER A 57 -1.95 1.47 -0.98
C SER A 57 -2.51 2.83 -1.41
N GLN A 58 -2.27 3.88 -0.63
CA GLN A 58 -2.70 5.26 -0.90
C GLN A 58 -1.54 6.20 -1.25
N ASN A 59 -0.29 5.77 -1.05
CA ASN A 59 0.89 6.58 -1.32
C ASN A 59 1.27 6.48 -2.80
N GLU A 60 0.52 7.22 -3.61
CA GLU A 60 0.79 7.38 -5.04
C GLU A 60 1.93 8.38 -5.25
N MET A 61 2.88 8.02 -6.11
CA MET A 61 3.95 8.89 -6.61
C MET A 61 3.47 9.57 -7.90
N VAL A 62 3.73 10.86 -8.05
CA VAL A 62 3.34 11.63 -9.24
C VAL A 62 4.59 12.03 -10.02
N ALA A 63 4.78 11.43 -11.19
CA ALA A 63 5.84 11.78 -12.13
C ALA A 63 5.29 12.77 -13.17
N PHE A 64 5.65 14.04 -13.04
CA PHE A 64 5.24 15.10 -13.96
C PHE A 64 6.10 15.10 -15.23
N MET A 65 5.44 15.19 -16.38
CA MET A 65 6.09 15.37 -17.67
C MET A 65 6.63 16.81 -17.84
N TYR A 66 7.46 17.02 -18.85
CA TYR A 66 7.86 18.38 -19.26
C TYR A 66 6.63 19.24 -19.60
N LYS A 67 6.71 20.54 -19.29
CA LYS A 67 5.79 21.54 -19.84
C LYS A 67 6.38 22.03 -21.16
N SER A 68 5.54 22.12 -22.19
CA SER A 68 5.91 22.69 -23.48
C SER A 68 6.52 24.09 -23.31
N GLY A 69 7.63 24.35 -24.01
CA GLY A 69 8.34 25.63 -23.98
C GLY A 69 9.32 25.84 -22.82
N GLU A 70 9.51 24.87 -21.93
CA GLU A 70 10.25 25.09 -20.66
C GLU A 70 11.75 24.74 -20.69
N ASN A 71 12.32 24.48 -21.87
CA ASN A 71 13.76 24.28 -22.07
C ASN A 71 14.26 25.16 -23.24
N GLU A 72 15.17 26.11 -22.98
CA GLU A 72 15.83 26.93 -24.03
C GLU A 72 16.92 26.16 -24.82
N GLU A 73 17.22 24.91 -24.45
CA GLU A 73 18.40 24.16 -24.91
C GLU A 73 18.10 23.10 -26.02
N PHE A 74 16.84 22.99 -26.50
CA PHE A 74 16.41 21.95 -27.46
C PHE A 74 16.42 22.39 -28.95
N MET A 75 17.25 23.40 -29.27
CA MET A 75 17.29 24.04 -30.60
C MET A 75 18.55 23.69 -31.40
N GLU A 76 18.77 22.40 -31.72
CA GLU A 76 19.69 22.01 -32.80
C GLU A 76 19.13 20.87 -33.67
N ALA A 77 19.37 20.96 -34.98
CA ALA A 77 18.63 20.29 -36.07
C ALA A 77 18.24 18.82 -35.86
N VAL A 78 17.03 18.44 -36.30
CA VAL A 78 16.56 17.04 -36.39
C VAL A 78 17.25 16.33 -37.57
N PRO A 79 18.07 15.29 -37.34
CA PRO A 79 18.73 14.54 -38.41
C PRO A 79 18.29 13.08 -38.40
N ASN A 80 17.40 12.74 -39.33
CA ASN A 80 16.94 11.38 -39.68
C ASN A 80 15.87 10.77 -38.75
N VAL A 81 14.84 10.14 -39.34
CA VAL A 81 13.60 9.69 -38.67
C VAL A 81 13.64 8.20 -38.28
N ASP A 82 14.67 7.45 -38.71
CA ASP A 82 14.79 5.99 -38.47
C ASP A 82 14.83 5.60 -36.97
N ASP A 83 15.18 6.52 -36.07
CA ASP A 83 15.13 6.38 -34.60
C ASP A 83 14.32 7.54 -34.00
N VAL A 84 12.99 7.50 -34.08
CA VAL A 84 12.11 8.43 -33.34
C VAL A 84 12.27 8.18 -31.84
N ASN A 85 13.18 8.92 -31.21
CA ASN A 85 13.37 8.89 -29.76
C ASN A 85 12.33 9.79 -29.06
N HIS A 86 12.16 9.56 -27.76
CA HIS A 86 11.26 10.33 -26.89
C HIS A 86 11.51 11.86 -27.02
N GLU A 87 12.78 12.24 -27.15
CA GLU A 87 13.23 13.61 -27.35
C GLU A 87 12.66 14.25 -28.63
N THR A 88 12.66 13.53 -29.74
CA THR A 88 12.13 14.01 -31.02
C THR A 88 10.63 14.21 -30.96
N ALA A 89 9.89 13.29 -30.34
CA ALA A 89 8.44 13.44 -30.15
C ALA A 89 8.09 14.66 -29.28
N LEU A 90 8.81 14.90 -28.17
CA LEU A 90 8.65 16.11 -27.36
C LEU A 90 8.93 17.40 -28.15
N ARG A 91 9.96 17.39 -29.01
CA ARG A 91 10.30 18.54 -29.86
C ARG A 91 9.18 18.85 -30.87
N ILE A 92 8.62 17.82 -31.51
CA ILE A 92 7.51 18.01 -32.46
C ILE A 92 6.24 18.45 -31.71
N GLN A 93 5.98 17.94 -30.50
CA GLN A 93 4.89 18.45 -29.63
C GLN A 93 5.06 19.94 -29.30
N GLN A 94 6.28 20.35 -28.92
CA GLN A 94 6.58 21.73 -28.60
C GLN A 94 6.40 22.65 -29.83
N ASP A 95 6.85 22.23 -31.01
CA ASP A 95 6.63 22.97 -32.26
C ASP A 95 5.13 23.08 -32.59
N PHE A 96 4.33 22.04 -32.37
CA PHE A 96 2.87 22.10 -32.53
C PHE A 96 2.24 23.15 -31.61
N GLU A 97 2.44 23.00 -30.29
CA GLU A 97 1.82 23.88 -29.28
C GLU A 97 2.25 25.35 -29.43
N ILE A 98 3.49 25.62 -29.84
CA ILE A 98 3.99 26.99 -30.12
C ILE A 98 3.41 27.53 -31.44
N SER A 99 3.21 26.68 -32.45
CA SER A 99 2.75 27.14 -33.77
C SER A 99 1.33 27.68 -33.78
N GLY A 100 0.47 27.22 -32.85
CA GLY A 100 -0.93 27.63 -32.75
C GLY A 100 -1.80 27.30 -33.96
N VAL A 101 -1.33 26.41 -34.86
CA VAL A 101 -2.10 25.95 -36.02
C VAL A 101 -3.00 24.77 -35.66
N THR A 102 -3.94 24.42 -36.54
CA THR A 102 -4.75 23.21 -36.36
C THR A 102 -3.91 21.95 -36.58
N GLU A 103 -4.38 20.83 -36.01
CA GLU A 103 -3.79 19.49 -36.20
C GLU A 103 -3.57 19.17 -37.68
N ASP A 104 -4.58 19.39 -38.52
CA ASP A 104 -4.51 19.17 -39.98
C ASP A 104 -3.40 19.99 -40.67
N GLU A 105 -3.28 21.28 -40.31
CA GLU A 105 -2.24 22.17 -40.85
C GLU A 105 -0.84 21.79 -40.36
N PHE A 106 -0.73 21.16 -39.19
CA PHE A 106 0.52 20.65 -38.65
C PHE A 106 0.91 19.30 -39.27
N HIS A 107 -0.03 18.36 -39.40
CA HIS A 107 0.14 17.11 -40.12
C HIS A 107 0.61 17.34 -41.56
N GLN A 108 -0.03 18.27 -42.28
CA GLN A 108 0.38 18.59 -43.64
C GLN A 108 1.81 19.17 -43.70
N LYS A 109 2.23 19.98 -42.72
CA LYS A 109 3.63 20.47 -42.64
C LYS A 109 4.64 19.36 -42.36
N LEU A 110 4.27 18.33 -41.61
CA LEU A 110 5.12 17.15 -41.37
C LEU A 110 5.22 16.25 -42.61
N ILE A 111 4.13 16.07 -43.36
CA ILE A 111 4.16 15.40 -44.66
C ILE A 111 5.04 16.19 -45.65
N ASP A 112 4.85 17.50 -45.72
CA ASP A 112 5.61 18.39 -46.61
C ASP A 112 7.11 18.50 -46.24
N SER A 113 7.47 18.22 -44.98
CA SER A 113 8.87 18.14 -44.53
C SER A 113 9.54 16.77 -44.81
N GLY A 114 8.76 15.79 -45.25
CA GLY A 114 9.23 14.48 -45.73
C GLY A 114 8.85 13.28 -44.87
N MET A 115 8.03 13.46 -43.82
CA MET A 115 7.55 12.35 -42.98
C MET A 115 6.48 11.52 -43.69
N THR A 116 6.55 10.20 -43.55
CA THR A 116 5.60 9.26 -44.16
C THR A 116 4.33 9.10 -43.32
N GLU A 117 3.25 8.67 -43.98
CA GLU A 117 1.94 8.44 -43.34
C GLU A 117 1.98 7.35 -42.26
N ASP A 118 2.95 6.43 -42.32
CA ASP A 118 3.11 5.35 -41.34
C ASP A 118 3.96 5.79 -40.13
N GLU A 119 4.97 6.65 -40.33
CA GLU A 119 5.68 7.34 -39.23
C GLU A 119 4.72 8.27 -38.47
N LEU A 120 3.86 9.01 -39.19
CA LEU A 120 2.81 9.83 -38.60
C LEU A 120 1.82 9.00 -37.77
N LYS A 121 1.39 7.83 -38.24
CA LYS A 121 0.53 6.91 -37.46
C LYS A 121 1.23 6.32 -36.24
N MET A 122 2.53 6.06 -36.33
CA MET A 122 3.33 5.57 -35.21
C MET A 122 3.47 6.64 -34.11
N LEU A 123 3.62 7.90 -34.51
CA LEU A 123 3.67 9.02 -33.59
C LEU A 123 2.27 9.39 -33.02
N PHE A 124 1.31 9.76 -33.88
CA PHE A 124 -0.01 10.33 -33.49
C PHE A 124 -1.04 9.28 -33.04
N GLY A 125 -0.78 8.00 -33.26
CA GLY A 125 -1.77 6.94 -33.07
C GLY A 125 -2.74 6.82 -34.24
N ALA A 126 -3.45 5.68 -34.33
CA ALA A 126 -4.34 5.38 -35.45
C ALA A 126 -5.68 6.16 -35.42
N SER A 127 -5.95 6.92 -34.34
CA SER A 127 -7.22 7.55 -34.03
C SER A 127 -7.49 8.83 -34.83
N SER A 128 -6.48 9.68 -35.04
CA SER A 128 -6.66 11.03 -35.61
C SER A 128 -6.83 11.06 -37.13
N ILE A 129 -6.43 10.00 -37.84
CA ILE A 129 -6.42 9.95 -39.31
C ILE A 129 -7.73 9.33 -39.88
N ALA A 130 -8.60 8.77 -39.04
CA ALA A 130 -9.71 7.92 -39.48
C ALA A 130 -10.86 8.66 -40.22
N ASP A 131 -11.04 9.97 -40.01
CA ASP A 131 -12.17 10.75 -40.54
C ASP A 131 -11.89 11.52 -41.85
N PHE A 132 -10.94 11.05 -42.67
CA PHE A 132 -10.57 11.68 -43.95
C PHE A 132 -11.06 10.91 -45.19
N GLU A 133 -12.34 11.06 -45.54
CA GLU A 133 -12.85 10.66 -46.87
C GLU A 133 -12.63 11.77 -47.92
N LYS A 134 -11.89 11.48 -48.99
CA LYS A 134 -11.54 12.45 -50.05
C LYS A 134 -12.77 12.98 -50.80
N PRO A 135 -12.78 14.27 -51.21
CA PRO A 135 -13.88 14.81 -52.01
C PRO A 135 -13.87 14.23 -53.43
N GLN A 136 -14.90 13.46 -53.78
CA GLN A 136 -15.18 13.14 -55.19
C GLN A 136 -15.87 14.33 -55.88
N GLY A 137 -15.40 14.65 -57.09
CA GLY A 137 -15.85 15.84 -57.81
C GLY A 137 -17.00 15.63 -58.79
N SER A 138 -17.62 16.76 -59.16
CA SER A 138 -18.45 16.99 -60.35
C SER A 138 -19.70 16.10 -60.57
N SER A 139 -20.90 16.66 -60.47
CA SER A 139 -21.70 17.10 -61.63
C SER A 139 -23.20 17.33 -61.30
N GLU A 140 -23.76 18.36 -61.96
CA GLU A 140 -25.16 18.52 -62.36
C GLU A 140 -26.32 18.44 -61.33
N SER A 141 -26.70 19.65 -60.90
CA SER A 141 -28.00 20.27 -61.25
C SER A 141 -29.22 20.08 -60.34
N SER A 142 -29.97 21.19 -60.20
CA SER A 142 -31.44 21.28 -60.09
C SER A 142 -32.12 20.64 -58.86
N GLN A 143 -33.19 21.21 -58.30
CA GLN A 143 -33.88 22.50 -58.46
C GLN A 143 -34.91 22.56 -57.33
N ALA A 144 -35.32 23.76 -56.90
CA ALA A 144 -36.64 24.02 -56.30
C ALA A 144 -36.96 23.33 -54.94
N ALA A 145 -37.86 23.84 -54.10
CA ALA A 145 -38.43 25.19 -53.99
C ALA A 145 -39.06 25.34 -52.60
N GLU A 146 -39.32 26.60 -52.23
CA GLU A 146 -40.45 27.08 -51.41
C GLU A 146 -40.64 26.45 -50.01
N GLU A 147 -40.43 27.17 -48.92
CA GLU A 147 -41.22 28.34 -48.46
C GLU A 147 -42.66 27.97 -48.02
N SER A 148 -42.86 27.88 -46.70
CA SER A 148 -44.03 28.39 -45.95
C SER A 148 -43.81 28.05 -44.48
N THR A 149 -43.48 28.97 -43.57
CA THR A 149 -44.23 30.14 -43.08
C THR A 149 -45.50 29.82 -42.30
N ALA A 150 -45.79 30.70 -41.33
CA ALA A 150 -47.00 30.82 -40.50
C ALA A 150 -47.22 29.69 -39.46
N SER A 151 -46.98 29.83 -38.16
CA SER A 151 -47.31 30.87 -37.15
C SER A 151 -48.52 30.52 -36.27
N THR A 152 -48.39 30.99 -35.02
CA THR A 152 -49.44 31.34 -34.04
C THR A 152 -50.18 30.18 -33.35
N ASP A 153 -50.58 30.29 -32.07
CA ASP A 153 -50.78 31.50 -31.25
C ASP A 153 -50.59 31.26 -29.73
N SER A 154 -50.60 32.37 -28.98
CA SER A 154 -50.83 32.65 -27.53
C SER A 154 -51.53 31.59 -26.63
N SER A 155 -51.64 31.67 -25.29
CA SER A 155 -51.63 32.79 -24.32
C SER A 155 -51.41 32.23 -22.87
N SER A 156 -51.30 32.97 -21.74
CA SER A 156 -50.88 34.35 -21.42
C SER A 156 -50.96 34.62 -19.89
N SER A 157 -49.88 35.06 -19.23
CA SER A 157 -49.93 35.79 -17.93
C SER A 157 -48.59 36.50 -17.69
N ASP A 158 -48.51 37.83 -17.69
CA ASP A 158 -48.98 38.81 -16.68
C ASP A 158 -48.29 38.70 -15.31
N THR A 159 -47.87 39.78 -14.63
CA THR A 159 -47.47 41.17 -14.99
C THR A 159 -46.97 41.83 -13.68
N SER A 160 -45.80 42.50 -13.65
CA SER A 160 -45.57 43.72 -12.84
C SER A 160 -44.22 44.41 -13.11
N SER A 161 -44.32 45.66 -13.58
CA SER A 161 -43.47 46.86 -13.33
C SER A 161 -42.60 46.88 -12.06
N SER A 162 -41.52 47.67 -11.91
CA SER A 162 -40.82 48.71 -12.73
C SER A 162 -39.39 48.87 -12.12
N GLN A 163 -38.35 49.44 -12.76
CA GLN A 163 -38.20 50.83 -13.23
C GLN A 163 -36.93 50.96 -14.12
N LYS A 164 -36.80 52.07 -14.87
CA LYS A 164 -35.84 52.29 -15.97
C LYS A 164 -35.03 53.58 -15.76
N GLU A 165 -33.78 53.61 -16.26
CA GLU A 165 -32.79 54.71 -16.44
C GLU A 165 -31.40 54.18 -16.03
N ASP A 166 -30.27 54.42 -16.72
CA ASP A 166 -29.98 55.00 -18.05
C ASP A 166 -28.62 54.37 -18.50
N GLY A 167 -28.38 54.00 -19.76
CA GLY A 167 -27.72 54.93 -20.69
C GLY A 167 -26.18 54.89 -20.59
N GLY A 168 -25.53 53.89 -21.18
CA GLY A 168 -24.06 53.80 -21.25
C GLY A 168 -23.60 52.59 -22.07
N ALA A 169 -23.08 52.83 -23.27
CA ALA A 169 -22.53 51.80 -24.15
C ALA A 169 -21.02 51.69 -23.97
N ASP A 170 -20.51 50.48 -23.83
CA ASP A 170 -19.13 50.11 -24.17
C ASP A 170 -19.19 48.77 -24.90
N ASP A 171 -18.78 48.78 -26.17
CA ASP A 171 -18.71 47.59 -27.01
C ASP A 171 -17.50 46.74 -26.60
N ALA A 172 -17.75 45.48 -26.23
CA ALA A 172 -16.72 44.46 -26.10
C ALA A 172 -17.17 43.21 -26.87
N GLU A 173 -16.73 43.10 -28.12
CA GLU A 173 -16.94 41.91 -28.94
C GLU A 173 -16.25 40.72 -28.28
N SER A 174 -17.05 39.82 -27.69
CA SER A 174 -16.59 38.49 -27.28
C SER A 174 -16.27 37.67 -28.52
N SER A 175 -15.01 37.79 -28.97
CA SER A 175 -14.42 36.89 -29.95
C SER A 175 -14.23 35.55 -29.25
N SER A 176 -15.14 34.61 -29.52
CA SER A 176 -15.05 33.22 -29.09
C SER A 176 -13.92 32.55 -29.86
N GLN A 177 -12.69 32.73 -29.36
CA GLN A 177 -11.51 32.08 -29.90
C GLN A 177 -11.62 30.59 -29.62
N SER A 178 -12.05 29.84 -30.65
CA SER A 178 -12.20 28.39 -30.60
C SER A 178 -10.92 27.74 -30.08
N GLY A 179 -11.05 26.91 -29.05
CA GLY A 179 -9.91 26.26 -28.42
C GLY A 179 -9.14 25.42 -29.43
N ILE A 180 -7.82 25.63 -29.49
CA ILE A 180 -6.91 24.80 -30.28
C ILE A 180 -6.97 23.38 -29.68
N PRO A 181 -7.32 22.34 -30.45
CA PRO A 181 -7.32 20.97 -29.95
C PRO A 181 -5.88 20.57 -29.60
N ILE A 182 -5.67 20.13 -28.36
CA ILE A 182 -4.36 19.72 -27.86
C ILE A 182 -4.23 18.22 -28.13
N VAL A 183 -3.50 17.89 -29.18
CA VAL A 183 -3.23 16.52 -29.61
C VAL A 183 -2.14 15.94 -28.72
N TYR A 184 -2.48 14.89 -27.98
CA TYR A 184 -1.48 14.09 -27.28
C TYR A 184 -1.01 12.96 -28.19
N TRP A 185 0.31 12.75 -28.25
CA TRP A 185 0.90 11.63 -28.95
C TRP A 185 0.66 10.36 -28.13
N ASP A 186 -0.42 9.62 -28.44
CA ASP A 186 -0.82 8.40 -27.72
C ASP A 186 0.36 7.40 -27.60
N GLY A 187 1.19 7.28 -28.65
CA GLY A 187 2.39 6.44 -28.64
C GLY A 187 3.44 6.88 -27.61
N LEU A 188 3.67 8.19 -27.46
CA LEU A 188 4.64 8.73 -26.51
C LEU A 188 4.26 8.46 -25.05
N ILE A 189 2.96 8.56 -24.75
CA ILE A 189 2.39 8.25 -23.43
C ILE A 189 2.54 6.74 -23.18
N GLN A 190 2.22 5.91 -24.16
CA GLN A 190 2.29 4.45 -24.07
C GLN A 190 3.73 3.93 -23.91
N ASP A 191 4.71 4.58 -24.54
CA ASP A 191 6.13 4.25 -24.38
C ASP A 191 6.64 4.59 -22.97
N ILE A 192 6.38 5.79 -22.43
CA ILE A 192 6.70 6.12 -21.03
C ILE A 192 5.98 5.16 -20.08
N GLU A 193 4.69 4.90 -20.29
CA GLU A 193 3.91 3.99 -19.44
C GLU A 193 4.53 2.58 -19.41
N THR A 194 5.07 2.11 -20.54
CA THR A 194 5.75 0.83 -20.66
C THR A 194 7.10 0.82 -19.93
N GLU A 195 7.87 1.91 -20.05
CA GLU A 195 9.15 2.07 -19.34
C GLU A 195 8.95 2.17 -17.82
N LEU A 196 7.97 2.96 -17.36
CA LEU A 196 7.57 3.05 -15.96
C LEU A 196 7.11 1.71 -15.38
N LYS A 197 6.39 0.90 -16.15
CA LYS A 197 5.98 -0.46 -15.76
C LYS A 197 7.14 -1.47 -15.75
N ALA A 198 8.29 -1.13 -16.34
CA ALA A 198 9.49 -1.95 -16.29
C ALA A 198 10.37 -1.66 -15.06
N VAL A 199 10.20 -0.50 -14.41
CA VAL A 199 10.96 -0.10 -13.21
C VAL A 199 10.67 -1.08 -12.06
N PRO A 200 11.70 -1.70 -11.44
CA PRO A 200 11.53 -2.50 -10.23
C PRO A 200 10.83 -1.70 -9.15
N ASN A 201 9.95 -2.33 -8.36
CA ASN A 201 9.13 -1.70 -7.31
C ASN A 201 7.86 -0.97 -7.82
N VAL A 202 7.64 -0.81 -9.12
CA VAL A 202 6.36 -0.29 -9.66
C VAL A 202 5.33 -1.41 -9.83
N THR A 203 4.06 -1.12 -9.48
CA THR A 203 2.94 -2.09 -9.51
C THR A 203 1.79 -1.66 -10.40
N ASP A 204 1.52 -0.36 -10.50
CA ASP A 204 0.48 0.23 -11.34
C ASP A 204 0.94 1.63 -11.80
N VAL A 205 0.55 2.00 -13.01
CA VAL A 205 0.88 3.29 -13.65
C VAL A 205 -0.34 3.77 -14.39
N ARG A 206 -0.79 4.99 -14.05
CA ARG A 206 -1.98 5.62 -14.61
C ARG A 206 -1.63 7.01 -15.13
N PHE A 207 -1.85 7.25 -16.41
CA PHE A 207 -1.75 8.59 -16.99
C PHE A 207 -2.86 9.51 -16.44
N VAL A 208 -2.52 10.77 -16.20
CA VAL A 208 -3.40 11.86 -15.79
C VAL A 208 -3.07 13.06 -16.68
N SER A 209 -4.04 13.48 -17.51
CA SER A 209 -3.92 14.70 -18.30
C SER A 209 -3.91 15.94 -17.41
N LYS A 210 -3.36 17.05 -17.89
CA LYS A 210 -3.41 18.33 -17.17
C LYS A 210 -4.86 18.81 -16.92
N GLU A 211 -5.80 18.43 -17.78
CA GLU A 211 -7.24 18.68 -17.61
C GLU A 211 -7.85 17.84 -16.48
N GLU A 212 -7.58 16.54 -16.42
CA GLU A 212 -8.02 15.67 -15.33
C GLU A 212 -7.37 16.09 -14.00
N GLY A 213 -6.08 16.44 -14.04
CA GLY A 213 -5.32 16.88 -12.88
C GLY A 213 -5.87 18.16 -12.26
N ILE A 214 -6.27 19.16 -13.05
CA ILE A 214 -6.88 20.37 -12.49
C ILE A 214 -8.29 20.14 -11.97
N GLU A 215 -9.08 19.25 -12.59
CA GLU A 215 -10.42 18.92 -12.10
C GLU A 215 -10.35 18.13 -10.76
N SER A 216 -9.42 17.19 -10.64
CA SER A 216 -9.12 16.50 -9.37
C SER A 216 -8.61 17.46 -8.29
N GLN A 217 -7.82 18.46 -8.68
CA GLN A 217 -7.39 19.54 -7.78
C GLN A 217 -8.59 20.37 -7.31
N LYS A 218 -9.53 20.75 -8.18
CA LYS A 218 -10.77 21.45 -7.80
C LYS A 218 -11.62 20.66 -6.82
N GLU A 219 -11.85 19.37 -7.08
CA GLU A 219 -12.61 18.48 -6.20
C GLU A 219 -11.97 18.41 -4.80
N SER A 220 -10.64 18.33 -4.73
CA SER A 220 -9.88 18.34 -3.47
C SER A 220 -10.00 19.64 -2.67
N PHE A 221 -10.31 20.77 -3.32
CA PHE A 221 -10.57 22.07 -2.67
C PHE A 221 -12.05 22.27 -2.27
N GLY A 222 -12.97 21.37 -2.66
CA GLY A 222 -14.38 21.41 -2.29
C GLY A 222 -15.06 22.73 -2.68
N ASP A 223 -15.71 23.38 -1.72
CA ASP A 223 -16.41 24.68 -1.91
C ASP A 223 -15.50 25.82 -2.43
N LEU A 224 -14.16 25.66 -2.35
CA LEU A 224 -13.19 26.63 -2.89
C LEU A 224 -12.70 26.29 -4.31
N GLY A 225 -13.17 25.19 -4.92
CA GLY A 225 -12.75 24.75 -6.25
C GLY A 225 -12.98 25.78 -7.37
N TYR A 226 -13.98 26.65 -7.23
CA TYR A 226 -14.26 27.72 -8.20
C TYR A 226 -13.09 28.70 -8.39
N LEU A 227 -12.18 28.81 -7.41
CA LEU A 227 -10.97 29.65 -7.53
C LEU A 227 -9.96 29.12 -8.56
N LEU A 228 -10.15 27.89 -9.06
CA LEU A 228 -9.33 27.24 -10.08
C LEU A 228 -9.99 27.26 -11.47
N ASP A 229 -11.19 27.84 -11.64
CA ASP A 229 -11.86 27.90 -12.93
C ASP A 229 -11.09 28.75 -13.95
N ASP A 230 -10.54 29.89 -13.51
CA ASP A 230 -9.68 30.79 -14.32
C ASP A 230 -8.36 30.15 -14.77
N TYR A 231 -7.98 29.00 -14.19
CA TYR A 231 -6.74 28.27 -14.53
C TYR A 231 -7.01 27.08 -15.47
N THR A 232 -8.17 27.02 -16.12
CA THR A 232 -8.47 25.96 -17.10
C THR A 232 -7.96 26.32 -18.51
N GLY A 233 -7.71 25.32 -19.35
CA GLY A 233 -7.25 25.53 -20.73
C GLY A 233 -5.81 26.04 -20.82
N ALA A 234 -5.60 27.18 -21.48
CA ALA A 234 -4.26 27.70 -21.81
C ALA A 234 -3.47 28.17 -20.58
N ASP A 235 -4.13 28.73 -19.57
CA ASP A 235 -3.52 29.25 -18.34
C ASP A 235 -3.27 28.17 -17.28
N ASN A 236 -3.44 26.89 -17.64
CA ASN A 236 -3.29 25.76 -16.73
C ASN A 236 -1.83 25.60 -16.21
N PRO A 237 -1.60 25.71 -14.88
CA PRO A 237 -0.29 25.48 -14.28
C PRO A 237 0.03 24.00 -14.11
N ILE A 238 -0.98 23.12 -14.15
CA ILE A 238 -0.85 21.66 -14.03
C ILE A 238 -0.21 21.08 -15.30
N ARG A 239 0.53 19.99 -15.12
CA ARG A 239 1.22 19.25 -16.18
C ARG A 239 0.56 17.89 -16.33
N ASN A 240 0.69 17.29 -17.52
CA ASN A 240 0.48 15.86 -17.66
C ASN A 240 1.39 15.11 -16.67
N SER A 241 0.88 14.04 -16.09
CA SER A 241 1.62 13.26 -15.10
C SER A 241 1.23 11.80 -15.11
N PHE A 242 2.13 10.95 -14.63
CA PHE A 242 1.85 9.57 -14.32
C PHE A 242 1.71 9.40 -12.81
N VAL A 243 0.57 8.85 -12.41
CA VAL A 243 0.29 8.40 -11.04
C VAL A 243 0.76 6.96 -10.92
N ILE A 244 1.76 6.73 -10.07
CA ILE A 244 2.54 5.50 -9.98
C ILE A 244 2.37 4.90 -8.59
N LYS A 245 2.03 3.60 -8.53
CA LYS A 245 1.93 2.85 -7.26
C LYS A 245 3.15 1.97 -7.07
N VAL A 246 3.78 2.08 -5.92
CA VAL A 246 4.97 1.31 -5.55
C VAL A 246 4.65 0.15 -4.60
N GLU A 247 5.42 -0.94 -4.68
CA GLU A 247 5.23 -2.14 -3.83
C GLU A 247 5.82 -1.97 -2.42
N ASP A 248 7.02 -1.37 -2.32
CA ASP A 248 7.79 -1.23 -1.08
C ASP A 248 8.35 0.20 -0.95
N LEU A 249 7.81 0.96 0.00
CA LEU A 249 8.23 2.34 0.25
C LEU A 249 9.64 2.41 0.85
N SER A 250 10.18 1.31 1.35
CA SER A 250 11.58 1.24 1.82
C SER A 250 12.60 1.46 0.70
N LYS A 251 12.16 1.39 -0.57
CA LYS A 251 12.98 1.61 -1.78
C LYS A 251 12.53 2.84 -2.57
N ILE A 252 11.69 3.70 -1.99
CA ILE A 252 11.08 4.81 -2.74
C ILE A 252 12.13 5.77 -3.31
N ASP A 253 13.22 6.03 -2.58
CA ASP A 253 14.35 6.86 -3.06
C ASP A 253 15.09 6.24 -4.26
N GLU A 254 15.29 4.92 -4.25
CA GLU A 254 15.88 4.17 -5.38
C GLU A 254 14.94 4.26 -6.60
N THR A 255 13.64 4.07 -6.36
CA THR A 255 12.58 4.12 -7.39
C THR A 255 12.44 5.52 -8.00
N ILE A 256 12.50 6.58 -7.17
CA ILE A 256 12.49 7.99 -7.61
C ILE A 256 13.69 8.29 -8.52
N THR A 257 14.87 7.77 -8.17
CA THR A 257 16.09 7.97 -8.98
C THR A 257 15.93 7.33 -10.36
N GLU A 258 15.50 6.07 -10.40
CA GLU A 258 15.30 5.32 -11.65
C GLU A 258 14.21 5.94 -12.55
N ILE A 259 13.11 6.45 -11.96
CA ILE A 259 12.05 7.16 -12.69
C ILE A 259 12.50 8.55 -13.16
N SER A 260 13.36 9.24 -12.41
CA SER A 260 13.85 10.58 -12.79
C SER A 260 14.84 10.56 -13.95
N ASP A 261 15.48 9.40 -14.22
CA ASP A 261 16.38 9.20 -15.36
C ASP A 261 15.62 8.89 -16.68
N ILE A 262 14.31 8.63 -16.63
CA ILE A 262 13.47 8.36 -17.81
C ILE A 262 13.28 9.65 -18.62
N THR A 263 13.56 9.57 -19.93
CA THR A 263 13.42 10.72 -20.83
C THR A 263 11.95 11.11 -20.94
N GLY A 264 11.64 12.38 -20.69
CA GLY A 264 10.25 12.90 -20.68
C GLY A 264 9.66 13.18 -19.31
N ILE A 265 10.30 12.72 -18.24
CA ILE A 265 9.90 13.00 -16.86
C ILE A 265 10.75 14.14 -16.32
N LYS A 266 10.10 15.18 -15.76
CA LYS A 266 10.78 16.39 -15.26
C LYS A 266 10.83 16.48 -13.74
N LEU A 267 9.82 15.97 -13.05
CA LEU A 267 9.75 16.04 -11.59
C LEU A 267 8.98 14.85 -11.03
N VAL A 268 9.60 14.10 -10.13
CA VAL A 268 8.96 13.01 -9.41
C VAL A 268 8.63 13.49 -7.99
N ASN A 269 7.34 13.60 -7.67
CA ASN A 269 6.86 13.96 -6.35
C ASN A 269 6.29 12.72 -5.65
N ALA A 270 6.92 12.33 -4.54
CA ALA A 270 6.44 11.28 -3.67
C ALA A 270 6.24 11.84 -2.25
N SER A 271 5.09 11.54 -1.64
CA SER A 271 4.73 12.00 -0.29
C SER A 271 5.45 11.21 0.81
N ASN A 272 6.79 11.24 0.80
CA ASN A 272 7.64 10.38 1.64
C ASN A 272 7.50 10.65 3.16
N GLU A 273 7.07 11.85 3.59
CA GLU A 273 7.05 12.21 5.01
C GLU A 273 6.13 11.32 5.87
N VAL A 274 4.97 10.91 5.34
CA VAL A 274 4.07 9.98 6.05
C VAL A 274 4.63 8.55 6.02
N ALA A 275 5.26 8.15 4.91
CA ALA A 275 5.89 6.84 4.76
C ALA A 275 7.09 6.65 5.71
N ASP A 276 7.99 7.63 5.77
CA ASP A 276 9.19 7.61 6.60
C ASP A 276 8.88 7.64 8.10
N THR A 277 7.89 8.44 8.49
CA THR A 277 7.46 8.50 9.89
C THR A 277 6.81 7.18 10.34
N LEU A 278 5.98 6.56 9.49
CA LEU A 278 5.35 5.27 9.79
C LEU A 278 6.33 4.08 9.76
N THR A 279 7.21 4.00 8.76
CA THR A 279 8.24 2.94 8.70
C THR A 279 9.30 3.10 9.81
N GLY A 280 9.66 4.35 10.15
CA GLY A 280 10.49 4.67 11.32
C GLY A 280 9.85 4.23 12.63
N LEU A 281 8.56 4.53 12.84
CA LEU A 281 7.80 4.08 14.01
C LEU A 281 7.72 2.54 14.09
N ARG A 282 7.41 1.87 12.97
CA ARG A 282 7.43 0.40 12.84
C ARG A 282 8.78 -0.19 13.23
N ARG A 283 9.90 0.42 12.82
CA ARG A 283 11.26 -0.02 13.15
C ARG A 283 11.55 0.08 14.65
N ILE A 284 11.20 1.21 15.27
CA ILE A 284 11.37 1.43 16.72
C ILE A 284 10.55 0.40 17.51
N ILE A 285 9.28 0.22 17.16
CA ILE A 285 8.36 -0.70 17.86
C ILE A 285 8.84 -2.15 17.75
N ASN A 286 9.31 -2.60 16.58
CA ASN A 286 9.88 -3.93 16.43
C ASN A 286 11.15 -4.12 17.28
N ILE A 287 12.08 -3.16 17.29
CA ILE A 287 13.31 -3.25 18.08
C ILE A 287 13.00 -3.32 19.58
N VAL A 288 12.12 -2.45 20.07
CA VAL A 288 11.69 -2.43 21.49
C VAL A 288 10.93 -3.71 21.84
N GLY A 289 10.03 -4.17 20.97
CA GLY A 289 9.27 -5.41 21.13
C GLY A 289 10.19 -6.63 21.27
N TRP A 290 11.11 -6.85 20.33
CA TRP A 290 12.06 -7.97 20.38
C TRP A 290 13.01 -7.89 21.58
N SER A 291 13.40 -6.70 22.02
CA SER A 291 14.18 -6.49 23.24
C SER A 291 13.43 -6.97 24.50
N ILE A 292 12.15 -6.60 24.63
CA ILE A 292 11.28 -7.05 25.73
C ILE A 292 11.05 -8.57 25.68
N VAL A 293 10.80 -9.13 24.49
CA VAL A 293 10.66 -10.58 24.26
C VAL A 293 11.90 -11.34 24.75
N ALA A 294 13.10 -10.86 24.41
CA ALA A 294 14.36 -11.48 24.81
C ALA A 294 14.56 -11.43 26.33
N ALA A 295 14.31 -10.28 26.97
CA ALA A 295 14.41 -10.11 28.41
C ALA A 295 13.44 -11.05 29.17
N LEU A 296 12.17 -11.09 28.77
CA LEU A 296 11.16 -11.95 29.40
C LEU A 296 11.42 -13.45 29.16
N SER A 297 11.99 -13.81 28.00
CA SER A 297 12.43 -15.18 27.71
C SER A 297 13.51 -15.65 28.68
N ILE A 298 14.48 -14.79 29.02
CA ILE A 298 15.52 -15.10 30.03
C ILE A 298 14.90 -15.31 31.41
N VAL A 299 13.98 -14.44 31.84
CA VAL A 299 13.26 -14.56 33.13
C VAL A 299 12.47 -15.87 33.19
N SER A 300 11.76 -16.21 32.12
CA SER A 300 11.00 -17.45 31.99
C SER A 300 11.91 -18.69 32.12
N LEU A 301 13.04 -18.71 31.41
CA LEU A 301 14.01 -19.81 31.49
C LEU A 301 14.54 -20.02 32.91
N VAL A 302 14.88 -18.95 33.65
CA VAL A 302 15.35 -19.04 35.05
C VAL A 302 14.30 -19.68 35.96
N ILE A 303 13.02 -19.34 35.77
CA ILE A 303 11.90 -19.89 36.55
C ILE A 303 11.68 -21.37 36.22
N ILE A 304 11.64 -21.74 34.93
CA ILE A 304 11.54 -23.15 34.50
C ILE A 304 12.69 -23.97 35.08
N ILE A 305 13.92 -23.46 35.03
CA ILE A 305 15.10 -24.14 35.58
C ILE A 305 14.93 -24.44 37.07
N ASN A 306 14.46 -23.46 37.85
CA ASN A 306 14.23 -23.60 39.29
C ASN A 306 13.11 -24.59 39.61
N THR A 307 12.02 -24.57 38.85
CA THR A 307 10.88 -25.49 39.05
C THR A 307 11.22 -26.93 38.71
N ILE A 308 11.94 -27.15 37.61
CA ILE A 308 12.46 -28.48 37.26
C ILE A 308 13.48 -28.96 38.31
N ARG A 309 14.34 -28.07 38.86
CA ARG A 309 15.25 -28.42 39.96
C ARG A 309 14.48 -28.84 41.22
N ALA A 310 13.39 -28.14 41.57
CA ALA A 310 12.53 -28.51 42.70
C ALA A 310 11.83 -29.87 42.48
N SER A 311 11.32 -30.12 41.27
CA SER A 311 10.75 -31.43 40.88
C SER A 311 11.78 -32.55 41.04
N ILE A 312 12.98 -32.39 40.47
CA ILE A 312 14.10 -33.35 40.62
C ILE A 312 14.42 -33.63 42.09
N PHE A 313 14.52 -32.59 42.93
CA PHE A 313 14.83 -32.76 44.36
C PHE A 313 13.75 -33.55 45.11
N SER A 314 12.46 -33.31 44.81
CA SER A 314 11.35 -34.05 45.41
C SER A 314 11.37 -35.53 45.03
N ARG A 315 11.85 -35.86 43.82
CA ARG A 315 11.84 -37.22 43.25
C ARG A 315 13.19 -37.95 43.33
N ARG A 316 14.23 -37.34 43.90
CA ARG A 316 15.61 -37.87 43.94
C ARG A 316 15.76 -39.34 44.39
N LYS A 317 14.91 -39.81 45.30
CA LYS A 317 14.91 -41.22 45.75
C LYS A 317 14.48 -42.17 44.63
N GLU A 318 13.43 -41.83 43.87
CA GLU A 318 12.96 -42.61 42.70
C GLU A 318 14.06 -42.67 41.62
N LEU A 319 14.68 -41.53 41.32
CA LEU A 319 15.73 -41.40 40.29
C LEU A 319 16.99 -42.23 40.63
N ASN A 320 17.42 -42.22 41.89
CA ASN A 320 18.58 -42.99 42.34
C ASN A 320 18.33 -44.50 42.20
N ILE A 321 17.12 -44.98 42.57
CA ILE A 321 16.74 -46.39 42.38
C ILE A 321 16.78 -46.76 40.88
N MET A 322 16.27 -45.89 39.99
CA MET A 322 16.34 -46.12 38.54
C MET A 322 17.79 -46.22 38.03
N ARG A 323 18.73 -45.39 38.54
CA ARG A 323 20.17 -45.52 38.22
C ARG A 323 20.73 -46.87 38.66
N TYR A 324 20.43 -47.34 39.88
CA TYR A 324 20.94 -48.62 40.38
C TYR A 324 20.38 -49.84 39.65
N VAL A 325 19.17 -49.76 39.09
CA VAL A 325 18.55 -50.82 38.27
C VAL A 325 19.03 -50.76 36.80
N GLY A 326 19.92 -49.83 36.43
CA GLY A 326 20.54 -49.74 35.11
C GLY A 326 19.76 -48.94 34.07
N ALA A 327 18.83 -48.06 34.48
CA ALA A 327 18.14 -47.18 33.55
C ALA A 327 19.12 -46.17 32.89
N THR A 328 18.96 -45.94 31.59
CA THR A 328 19.85 -45.02 30.86
C THR A 328 19.67 -43.57 31.29
N ASN A 329 20.76 -42.79 31.25
CA ASN A 329 20.73 -41.36 31.56
C ASN A 329 19.67 -40.59 30.75
N SER A 330 19.35 -41.01 29.52
CA SER A 330 18.28 -40.37 28.73
C SER A 330 16.87 -40.76 29.20
N PHE A 331 16.65 -42.01 29.61
CA PHE A 331 15.37 -42.45 30.18
C PHE A 331 15.03 -41.71 31.49
N ILE A 332 16.04 -41.41 32.30
CA ILE A 332 15.89 -40.65 33.56
C ILE A 332 15.61 -39.16 33.30
N ARG A 333 16.07 -38.61 32.17
CA ARG A 333 15.92 -37.19 31.81
C ARG A 333 14.59 -36.85 31.12
N LEU A 334 14.07 -37.78 30.32
CA LEU A 334 12.86 -37.56 29.51
C LEU A 334 11.61 -37.10 30.31
N PRO A 335 11.31 -37.58 31.53
CA PRO A 335 10.12 -37.12 32.27
C PRO A 335 10.16 -35.61 32.57
N PHE A 336 11.35 -35.06 32.85
CA PHE A 336 11.54 -33.64 33.13
C PHE A 336 11.44 -32.79 31.86
N ILE A 337 11.81 -33.34 30.70
CA ILE A 337 11.60 -32.66 29.41
C ILE A 337 10.10 -32.60 29.10
N VAL A 338 9.35 -33.69 29.35
CA VAL A 338 7.88 -33.66 29.26
C VAL A 338 7.28 -32.67 30.26
N GLU A 339 7.77 -32.63 31.50
CA GLU A 339 7.32 -31.66 32.52
C GLU A 339 7.47 -30.21 32.01
N GLY A 340 8.63 -29.87 31.43
CA GLY A 340 8.87 -28.57 30.80
C GLY A 340 7.97 -28.28 29.59
N ILE A 341 7.76 -29.26 28.71
CA ILE A 341 6.82 -29.16 27.57
C ILE A 341 5.40 -28.88 28.07
N CYS A 342 4.93 -29.60 29.09
CA CYS A 342 3.60 -29.40 29.65
C CYS A 342 3.43 -28.04 30.31
N LEU A 343 4.43 -27.53 31.04
CA LEU A 343 4.42 -26.14 31.55
C LEU A 343 4.23 -25.14 30.41
N GLY A 344 5.02 -25.28 29.34
CA GLY A 344 4.95 -24.43 28.15
C GLY A 344 3.59 -24.48 27.45
N ILE A 345 3.04 -25.67 27.23
CA ILE A 345 1.73 -25.89 26.59
C ILE A 345 0.59 -25.31 27.43
N ILE A 346 0.60 -25.51 28.75
CA ILE A 346 -0.47 -25.02 29.63
C ILE A 346 -0.46 -23.48 29.65
N SER A 347 0.72 -22.86 29.80
CA SER A 347 0.83 -21.40 29.73
C SER A 347 0.48 -20.82 28.36
N ALA A 348 0.87 -21.48 27.26
CA ALA A 348 0.48 -21.07 25.92
C ALA A 348 -1.04 -21.11 25.72
N ALA A 349 -1.69 -22.19 26.16
CA ALA A 349 -3.15 -22.31 26.10
C ALA A 349 -3.86 -21.24 26.96
N VAL A 350 -3.40 -21.02 28.20
CA VAL A 350 -3.98 -20.01 29.09
C VAL A 350 -3.78 -18.59 28.54
N ALA A 351 -2.57 -18.25 28.08
CA ALA A 351 -2.28 -16.94 27.49
C ALA A 351 -3.10 -16.70 26.21
N TYR A 352 -3.21 -17.70 25.34
CA TYR A 352 -4.02 -17.62 24.12
C TYR A 352 -5.50 -17.39 24.44
N LEU A 353 -6.07 -18.13 25.41
CA LEU A 353 -7.47 -17.96 25.82
C LEU A 353 -7.73 -16.60 26.48
N ILE A 354 -6.78 -16.06 27.23
CA ILE A 354 -6.88 -14.70 27.82
C ILE A 354 -6.87 -13.64 26.70
N ILE A 355 -6.01 -13.77 25.69
CA ILE A 355 -6.00 -12.84 24.55
C ILE A 355 -7.29 -12.97 23.75
N TRP A 356 -7.71 -14.19 23.38
CA TRP A 356 -8.95 -14.42 22.63
C TRP A 356 -10.16 -13.83 23.35
N GLY A 357 -10.34 -14.16 24.64
CA GLY A 357 -11.45 -13.66 25.45
C GLY A 357 -11.41 -12.14 25.68
N GLY A 358 -10.21 -11.59 25.93
CA GLY A 358 -10.00 -10.15 26.07
C GLY A 358 -10.29 -9.40 24.78
N TYR A 359 -9.88 -9.95 23.63
CA TYR A 359 -10.15 -9.38 22.31
C TYR A 359 -11.64 -9.41 21.97
N SER A 360 -12.31 -10.56 22.16
CA SER A 360 -13.76 -10.65 21.92
C SER A 360 -14.54 -9.70 22.82
N TYR A 361 -14.17 -9.58 24.10
CA TYR A 361 -14.82 -8.66 25.03
C TYR A 361 -14.60 -7.19 24.65
N PHE A 362 -13.38 -6.84 24.22
CA PHE A 362 -13.07 -5.50 23.72
C PHE A 362 -13.90 -5.15 22.48
N MET A 363 -14.05 -6.08 21.53
CA MET A 363 -14.84 -5.84 20.32
C MET A 363 -16.35 -5.75 20.60
N THR A 364 -16.93 -6.66 21.40
CA THR A 364 -18.40 -6.67 21.58
C THR A 364 -18.91 -5.80 22.73
N SER A 365 -18.13 -5.57 23.78
CA SER A 365 -18.64 -4.87 24.97
C SER A 365 -18.06 -3.47 25.12
N PHE A 366 -16.79 -3.27 24.74
CA PHE A 366 -16.20 -1.93 24.75
C PHE A 366 -16.58 -1.15 23.48
N MET A 367 -16.49 -1.75 22.28
CA MET A 367 -16.78 -1.04 21.03
C MET A 367 -18.26 -0.65 20.87
N ASP A 368 -19.20 -1.53 21.23
CA ASP A 368 -20.65 -1.22 21.23
C ASP A 368 -21.03 -0.11 22.22
N SER A 369 -20.20 0.11 23.25
CA SER A 369 -20.37 1.19 24.24
C SER A 369 -19.55 2.45 23.89
N ALA A 370 -18.75 2.41 22.84
CA ALA A 370 -17.82 3.48 22.49
C ALA A 370 -18.52 4.60 21.72
N THR A 371 -18.04 5.83 21.87
CA THR A 371 -18.49 6.96 21.04
C THR A 371 -18.07 6.78 19.58
N SER A 372 -18.87 7.29 18.64
CA SER A 372 -18.68 7.12 17.19
C SER A 372 -17.26 7.39 16.66
N TRP A 373 -16.55 8.38 17.21
CA TRP A 373 -15.16 8.68 16.81
C TRP A 373 -14.16 7.58 17.22
N ILE A 374 -14.38 6.90 18.35
CA ILE A 374 -13.57 5.76 18.82
C ILE A 374 -13.84 4.55 17.92
N GLN A 375 -15.11 4.30 17.61
CA GLN A 375 -15.52 3.22 16.71
C GLN A 375 -14.97 3.41 15.29
N SER A 376 -14.91 4.66 14.81
CA SER A 376 -14.25 5.00 13.54
C SER A 376 -12.73 4.77 13.60
N ALA A 377 -12.05 5.26 14.63
CA ALA A 377 -10.60 5.08 14.81
C ALA A 377 -10.17 3.61 14.96
N PHE A 378 -11.05 2.74 15.45
CA PHE A 378 -10.80 1.30 15.61
C PHE A 378 -11.55 0.41 14.60
N SER A 379 -12.16 1.01 13.57
CA SER A 379 -12.82 0.27 12.48
C SER A 379 -11.86 -0.61 11.66
N SER A 380 -10.58 -0.25 11.65
CA SER A 380 -9.52 -0.89 10.86
C SER A 380 -8.66 -1.89 11.67
N ILE A 381 -9.07 -2.29 12.89
CA ILE A 381 -8.34 -3.34 13.63
C ILE A 381 -8.60 -4.71 12.97
N ILE A 382 -7.53 -5.47 12.73
CA ILE A 382 -7.58 -6.79 12.10
C ILE A 382 -8.50 -7.76 12.88
N PRO A 383 -9.52 -8.39 12.26
CA PRO A 383 -10.34 -9.40 12.93
C PRO A 383 -9.50 -10.53 13.52
N PHE A 384 -9.71 -10.87 14.80
CA PHE A 384 -8.87 -11.85 15.51
C PHE A 384 -8.77 -13.19 14.77
N GLU A 385 -9.82 -13.61 14.07
CA GLU A 385 -9.86 -14.85 13.29
C GLU A 385 -8.72 -14.96 12.26
N GLN A 386 -8.30 -13.83 11.66
CA GLN A 386 -7.19 -13.80 10.69
C GLN A 386 -5.82 -14.01 11.35
N ILE A 387 -5.66 -13.59 12.61
CA ILE A 387 -4.40 -13.69 13.37
C ILE A 387 -4.37 -14.93 14.27
N ALA A 388 -5.54 -15.47 14.64
CA ALA A 388 -5.73 -16.55 15.63
C ALA A 388 -4.77 -17.73 15.41
N LEU A 389 -4.68 -18.24 14.18
CA LEU A 389 -3.80 -19.37 13.85
C LEU A 389 -2.32 -19.00 13.96
N LYS A 390 -1.90 -17.86 13.41
CA LYS A 390 -0.51 -17.37 13.50
C LYS A 390 -0.09 -17.22 14.98
N LEU A 391 -0.93 -16.57 15.78
CA LEU A 391 -0.68 -16.33 17.20
C LEU A 391 -0.67 -17.63 18.00
N ALA A 392 -1.59 -18.57 17.74
CA ALA A 392 -1.57 -19.89 18.35
C ALA A 392 -0.27 -20.65 18.04
N VAL A 393 0.12 -20.73 16.76
CA VAL A 393 1.38 -21.39 16.35
C VAL A 393 2.59 -20.75 17.05
N PHE A 394 2.64 -19.42 17.11
CA PHE A 394 3.69 -18.70 17.85
C PHE A 394 3.66 -19.02 19.36
N PHE A 395 2.50 -19.00 20.01
CA PHE A 395 2.35 -19.26 21.45
C PHE A 395 2.77 -20.67 21.84
N PHE A 396 2.28 -21.68 21.12
CA PHE A 396 2.61 -23.08 21.41
C PHE A 396 4.06 -23.39 21.05
N SER A 397 4.62 -22.85 19.96
CA SER A 397 6.03 -23.05 19.62
C SER A 397 6.99 -22.36 20.60
N ALA A 398 6.73 -21.11 20.98
CA ALA A 398 7.53 -20.39 21.97
C ALA A 398 7.41 -21.03 23.37
N GLY A 399 6.21 -21.38 23.81
CA GLY A 399 5.97 -22.05 25.09
C GLY A 399 6.67 -23.40 25.18
N VAL A 400 6.51 -24.26 24.16
CA VAL A 400 7.21 -25.56 24.08
C VAL A 400 8.74 -25.36 24.00
N GLY A 401 9.21 -24.41 23.18
CA GLY A 401 10.63 -24.10 23.03
C GLY A 401 11.29 -23.70 24.34
N LEU A 402 10.73 -22.71 25.05
CA LEU A 402 11.21 -22.27 26.36
C LEU A 402 11.13 -23.41 27.40
N GLY A 403 10.04 -24.19 27.40
CA GLY A 403 9.86 -25.36 28.27
C GLY A 403 10.94 -26.44 28.08
N VAL A 404 11.25 -26.77 26.83
CA VAL A 404 12.30 -27.73 26.46
C VAL A 404 13.68 -27.18 26.83
N ILE A 405 14.00 -25.94 26.44
CA ILE A 405 15.32 -25.33 26.70
C ILE A 405 15.57 -25.22 28.21
N GLY A 406 14.62 -24.69 28.98
CA GLY A 406 14.74 -24.54 30.44
C GLY A 406 14.93 -25.89 31.15
N SER A 407 14.20 -26.92 30.72
CA SER A 407 14.35 -28.28 31.26
C SER A 407 15.74 -28.87 30.94
N LEU A 408 16.18 -28.79 29.67
CA LEU A 408 17.50 -29.28 29.24
C LEU A 408 18.66 -28.60 29.99
N VAL A 409 18.58 -27.29 30.21
CA VAL A 409 19.59 -26.53 30.95
C VAL A 409 19.62 -26.94 32.42
N SER A 410 18.45 -27.07 33.07
CA SER A 410 18.36 -27.51 34.47
C SER A 410 18.99 -28.90 34.69
N ILE A 411 18.68 -29.82 33.78
CA ILE A 411 19.19 -31.19 33.77
C ILE A 411 20.72 -31.24 33.61
N ARG A 412 21.29 -30.47 32.68
CA ARG A 412 22.73 -30.52 32.34
C ARG A 412 23.62 -30.19 33.54
N ASN A 413 23.17 -29.30 34.40
CA ASN A 413 23.96 -28.78 35.52
C ASN A 413 23.87 -29.64 36.79
N HIS A 414 22.89 -30.56 36.92
CA HIS A 414 22.58 -31.21 38.21
C HIS A 414 22.54 -32.75 38.25
N ILE A 415 22.50 -33.46 37.12
CA ILE A 415 22.48 -34.95 37.12
C ILE A 415 23.91 -35.57 37.24
N LYS A 416 24.94 -34.72 37.40
CA LYS A 416 26.34 -35.14 37.63
C LYS A 416 26.66 -35.69 39.04
N VAL A 417 25.64 -35.92 39.88
CA VAL A 417 25.75 -36.64 41.16
C VAL A 417 25.13 -38.03 40.99
#